data_AF-A0A8H2XP29-F1
#
_entry.id   AF-A0A8H2XP29-F1
#
_cell.length_a   1.000
_cell.length_b   1.000
_cell.length_c   1.000
_cell.angle_alpha   90.00
_cell.angle_beta   90.00
_cell.angle_gamma   90.00
#
_symmetry.space_group_name_H-M   'P 1'
#
loop_
_entity.id
_entity.type
_entity.pdbx_description
1 polymer ?
#
loop_
_entity_poly.entity_id
_entity_poly.type
_entity_poly.pdbx_seq_one_letter_code
_entity_poly.pdbx_strand_id
1 'polypeptide(L)'
;MDAASARALSLRLLPGLLAMAQRKGWAPPRRPTPQELGQFHILVALLIATAQPNPTQVARDNIPRREPSIFATLRSLDKQMDNYENKELLVRHPNPHYVYMQDLAREQIPMERIRAEATALQQSDSPLACEQDALAQVLVQWFKHEYFKWADPIKCPRCGGETRASGMVPPTPYERDGGAGRVELHVCVGEKGACDGSFRFPRYNDLKYLMRTRMGRCGEWANLYTLFLRAVGLRARYVWNKEDHVWNEYFSPAAGRWIHTDSCEAARDQPLLYDRGWGKKMSYIFAFSVDGASDMSRGYVQNSNEMLQRRHDAPEPALAEEFAKITAARRRNRAASDLAQLEQEDKTEREWLAASDERANAPEKVEPARESGTQEWKEARGEAGSGPGSAAKE
;
A
#
# COMPACT_ATOMS: atom_id res chain seq x y z
N MET A 1 -37.03 19.57 -14.78
CA MET A 1 -37.97 20.34 -13.93
C MET A 1 -39.22 20.62 -14.76
N ASP A 2 -40.41 20.52 -14.16
CA ASP A 2 -41.67 20.85 -14.84
C ASP A 2 -41.88 22.38 -14.97
N ALA A 3 -42.84 22.78 -15.80
CA ALA A 3 -43.14 24.19 -16.07
C ALA A 3 -43.55 24.98 -14.80
N ALA A 4 -44.12 24.30 -13.81
CA ALA A 4 -44.49 24.88 -12.53
C ALA A 4 -43.26 25.28 -11.71
N SER A 5 -42.23 24.42 -11.71
CA SER A 5 -40.98 24.64 -10.98
C SER A 5 -40.14 25.78 -11.56
N ALA A 6 -40.08 25.91 -12.89
CA ALA A 6 -39.39 27.02 -13.56
C ALA A 6 -40.09 28.38 -13.30
N ARG A 7 -41.43 28.37 -13.27
CA ARG A 7 -42.24 29.55 -12.93
C ARG A 7 -42.07 29.98 -11.47
N ALA A 8 -41.95 29.03 -10.55
CA ALA A 8 -41.71 29.32 -9.14
C ALA A 8 -40.31 29.94 -8.89
N LEU A 9 -39.26 29.43 -9.56
CA LEU A 9 -37.89 29.92 -9.38
C LEU A 9 -37.69 31.34 -9.92
N SER A 10 -38.25 31.61 -11.10
CA SER A 10 -38.22 32.93 -11.73
C SER A 10 -39.00 33.98 -10.93
N LEU A 11 -40.14 33.64 -10.32
CA LEU A 11 -40.85 34.53 -9.39
C LEU A 11 -40.01 34.88 -8.14
N ARG A 12 -39.08 33.99 -7.72
CA ARG A 12 -38.14 34.27 -6.62
C ARG A 12 -36.96 35.15 -7.04
N LEU A 13 -36.45 34.99 -8.26
CA LEU A 13 -35.24 35.70 -8.73
C LEU A 13 -35.53 37.10 -9.28
N LEU A 14 -36.70 37.29 -9.91
CA LEU A 14 -37.06 38.53 -10.58
C LEU A 14 -37.04 39.77 -9.65
N PRO A 15 -37.56 39.72 -8.40
CA PRO A 15 -37.52 40.87 -7.50
C PRO A 15 -36.08 41.29 -7.14
N GLY A 16 -35.19 40.31 -6.92
CA GLY A 16 -33.78 40.57 -6.60
C GLY A 16 -33.00 41.17 -7.77
N LEU A 17 -33.25 40.68 -8.99
CA LEU A 17 -32.64 41.21 -10.21
C LEU A 17 -33.14 42.62 -10.54
N LEU A 18 -34.44 42.89 -10.37
CA LEU A 18 -34.99 44.23 -10.54
C LEU A 18 -34.42 45.22 -9.51
N ALA A 19 -34.30 44.79 -8.25
CA ALA A 19 -33.66 45.60 -7.21
C ALA A 19 -32.17 45.87 -7.51
N MET A 20 -31.45 44.87 -8.05
CA MET A 20 -30.04 45.02 -8.46
C MET A 20 -29.91 45.99 -9.65
N ALA A 21 -30.76 45.85 -10.67
CA ALA A 21 -30.77 46.72 -11.84
C ALA A 21 -31.11 48.17 -11.47
N GLN A 22 -32.05 48.38 -10.55
CA GLN A 22 -32.37 49.70 -9.99
C GLN A 22 -31.19 50.30 -9.22
N ARG A 23 -30.53 49.52 -8.35
CA ARG A 23 -29.32 49.97 -7.62
C ARG A 23 -28.16 50.33 -8.53
N LYS A 24 -28.04 49.68 -9.70
CA LYS A 24 -27.01 49.98 -10.70
C LYS A 24 -27.43 51.05 -11.73
N GLY A 25 -28.62 51.63 -11.59
CA GLY A 25 -29.13 52.68 -12.49
C GLY A 25 -29.51 52.19 -13.89
N TRP A 26 -29.69 50.88 -14.08
CA TRP A 26 -29.88 50.26 -15.39
C TRP A 26 -31.34 50.28 -15.88
N ALA A 27 -32.32 50.60 -15.03
CA ALA A 27 -33.72 50.72 -15.46
C ALA A 27 -34.56 51.59 -14.51
N PRO A 28 -35.51 52.40 -15.04
CA PRO A 28 -36.49 53.12 -14.22
C PRO A 28 -37.50 52.15 -13.55
N PRO A 29 -38.19 52.55 -12.46
CA PRO A 29 -39.10 51.68 -11.71
C PRO A 29 -40.41 51.47 -12.45
N ARG A 30 -40.40 50.71 -13.55
CA ARG A 30 -41.62 50.21 -14.20
C ARG A 30 -41.87 48.76 -13.84
N ARG A 31 -43.15 48.39 -13.67
CA ARG A 31 -43.54 46.99 -13.54
C ARG A 31 -43.34 46.28 -14.90
N PRO A 32 -42.75 45.08 -14.93
CA PRO A 32 -42.60 44.31 -16.17
C PRO A 32 -43.97 43.98 -16.77
N THR A 33 -44.05 43.96 -18.09
CA THR A 33 -45.27 43.53 -18.82
C THR A 33 -45.41 41.99 -18.78
N PRO A 34 -46.63 41.44 -18.98
CA PRO A 34 -46.84 39.99 -19.02
C PRO A 34 -45.99 39.26 -20.07
N GLN A 35 -45.69 39.91 -21.19
CA GLN A 35 -44.87 39.34 -22.27
C GLN A 35 -43.38 39.26 -21.88
N GLU A 36 -42.85 40.30 -21.22
CA GLU A 36 -41.48 40.32 -20.69
C GLU A 36 -41.28 39.28 -19.58
N LEU A 37 -42.30 39.08 -18.73
CA LEU A 37 -42.32 38.00 -17.75
C LEU A 37 -42.28 36.63 -18.43
N GLY A 38 -43.09 36.42 -19.48
CA GLY A 38 -43.09 35.21 -20.28
C GLY A 38 -41.71 34.89 -20.89
N GLN A 39 -41.05 35.89 -21.48
CA GLN A 39 -39.70 35.73 -22.04
C GLN A 39 -38.64 35.43 -20.97
N PHE A 40 -38.72 36.08 -19.81
CA PHE A 40 -37.82 35.80 -18.69
C PHE A 40 -37.99 34.37 -18.16
N HIS A 41 -39.23 33.87 -18.06
CA HIS A 41 -39.52 32.49 -17.69
C HIS A 41 -38.88 31.49 -18.66
N ILE A 42 -38.98 31.75 -19.96
CA ILE A 42 -38.37 30.92 -21.02
C ILE A 42 -36.84 30.96 -20.92
N LEU A 43 -36.24 32.13 -20.70
CA LEU A 43 -34.79 32.29 -20.57
C LEU A 43 -34.23 31.53 -19.35
N VAL A 44 -34.91 31.61 -18.20
CA VAL A 44 -34.54 30.85 -17.00
C VAL A 44 -34.68 29.36 -17.23
N ALA A 45 -35.74 28.91 -17.92
CA ALA A 45 -35.91 27.50 -18.28
C ALA A 45 -34.79 26.99 -19.22
N LEU A 46 -34.39 27.79 -20.21
CA LEU A 46 -33.27 27.49 -21.11
C LEU A 46 -31.91 27.46 -20.41
N LEU A 47 -31.66 28.41 -19.48
CA LEU A 47 -30.44 28.43 -18.68
C LEU A 47 -30.33 27.19 -17.77
N ILE A 48 -31.45 26.72 -17.22
CA ILE A 48 -31.48 25.49 -16.40
C ILE A 48 -31.31 24.24 -17.27
N ALA A 49 -31.94 24.21 -18.45
CA ALA A 49 -31.84 23.08 -19.37
C ALA A 49 -30.44 22.94 -20.00
N THR A 50 -29.70 24.04 -20.14
CA THR A 50 -28.34 24.06 -20.71
C THR A 50 -27.22 24.11 -19.67
N ALA A 51 -27.55 24.31 -18.39
CA ALA A 51 -26.59 24.20 -17.29
C ALA A 51 -26.15 22.74 -17.09
N GLN A 52 -25.02 22.39 -17.70
CA GLN A 52 -24.31 21.17 -17.30
C GLN A 52 -23.80 21.33 -15.86
N PRO A 53 -23.92 20.30 -15.01
CA PRO A 53 -23.40 20.37 -13.65
C PRO A 53 -21.89 20.61 -13.71
N ASN A 54 -21.45 21.66 -13.01
CA ASN A 54 -20.05 22.03 -12.91
C ASN A 54 -19.32 20.89 -12.16
N PRO A 55 -18.36 20.17 -12.78
CA PRO A 55 -17.75 18.99 -12.18
C PRO A 55 -17.01 19.30 -10.86
N THR A 56 -16.59 20.54 -10.66
CA THR A 56 -15.96 21.04 -9.42
C THR A 56 -16.94 21.22 -8.25
N GLN A 57 -18.25 21.31 -8.50
CA GLN A 57 -19.25 21.52 -7.46
C GLN A 57 -19.82 20.17 -6.96
N VAL A 58 -20.02 19.20 -7.86
CA VAL A 58 -20.39 17.82 -7.52
C VAL A 58 -19.30 17.14 -6.69
N ALA A 59 -18.03 17.48 -6.93
CA ALA A 59 -16.91 16.97 -6.15
C ALA A 59 -16.85 17.53 -4.71
N ARG A 60 -17.42 18.72 -4.44
CA ARG A 60 -17.40 19.34 -3.10
C ARG A 60 -18.50 18.84 -2.19
N ASP A 61 -19.67 18.51 -2.75
CA ASP A 61 -20.83 18.07 -1.97
C ASP A 61 -20.78 16.59 -1.56
N ASN A 62 -19.85 15.82 -2.13
CA ASN A 62 -19.62 14.39 -1.81
C ASN A 62 -18.32 14.13 -1.02
N ILE A 63 -17.64 15.17 -0.51
CA ILE A 63 -16.53 14.95 0.42
C ILE A 63 -17.15 14.52 1.76
N PRO A 64 -16.86 13.30 2.24
CA PRO A 64 -17.32 12.87 3.56
C PRO A 64 -16.93 13.93 4.60
N ARG A 65 -17.87 14.34 5.47
CA ARG A 65 -17.62 15.37 6.51
C ARG A 65 -16.41 15.07 7.40
N ARG A 66 -15.97 13.82 7.40
CA ARG A 66 -14.74 13.32 8.00
C ARG A 66 -13.93 12.62 6.91
N GLU A 67 -12.70 13.06 6.69
CA GLU A 67 -11.81 12.47 5.71
C GLU A 67 -11.72 10.93 5.86
N PRO A 68 -11.85 10.17 4.75
CA PRO A 68 -11.66 8.72 4.77
C PRO A 68 -10.39 8.28 5.50
N SER A 69 -10.49 7.27 6.36
CA SER A 69 -9.35 6.74 7.13
C SER A 69 -8.22 6.24 6.23
N ILE A 70 -8.55 5.82 5.00
CA ILE A 70 -7.57 5.36 4.01
C ILE A 70 -6.53 6.45 3.68
N PHE A 71 -6.90 7.74 3.65
CA PHE A 71 -5.95 8.83 3.41
C PHE A 71 -4.97 9.03 4.58
N ALA A 72 -5.44 8.84 5.81
CA ALA A 72 -4.54 8.83 6.98
C ALA A 72 -3.55 7.66 6.91
N THR A 73 -4.00 6.48 6.47
CA THR A 73 -3.14 5.32 6.20
C THR A 73 -2.10 5.65 5.13
N LEU A 74 -2.49 6.25 3.99
CA LEU A 74 -1.55 6.63 2.92
C LEU A 74 -0.44 7.53 3.45
N ARG A 75 -0.79 8.59 4.19
CA ARG A 75 0.19 9.53 4.73
C ARG A 75 1.08 8.93 5.82
N SER A 76 0.55 7.98 6.61
CA SER A 76 1.36 7.24 7.58
C SER A 76 2.38 6.33 6.90
N LEU A 77 1.97 5.62 5.84
CA LEU A 77 2.85 4.73 5.08
C LEU A 77 3.89 5.52 4.28
N ASP A 78 3.51 6.65 3.69
CA ASP A 78 4.46 7.57 3.07
C ASP A 78 5.54 8.00 4.06
N LYS A 79 5.15 8.50 5.24
CA LYS A 79 6.10 8.91 6.29
C LYS A 79 7.02 7.78 6.74
N GLN A 80 6.55 6.52 6.73
CA GLN A 80 7.40 5.38 7.06
C GLN A 80 8.60 5.25 6.11
N MET A 81 8.50 5.72 4.86
CA MET A 81 9.61 5.61 3.89
C MET A 81 10.86 6.35 4.35
N ASP A 82 10.70 7.41 5.14
CA ASP A 82 11.81 8.16 5.72
C ASP A 82 12.66 7.30 6.65
N ASN A 83 12.07 6.30 7.31
CA ASN A 83 12.79 5.40 8.23
C ASN A 83 13.91 4.61 7.54
N TYR A 84 13.77 4.35 6.23
CA TYR A 84 14.77 3.59 5.46
C TYR A 84 15.92 4.47 4.93
N GLU A 85 15.77 5.80 4.99
CA GLU A 85 16.79 6.78 4.57
C GLU A 85 17.39 7.56 5.76
N ASN A 86 16.84 7.37 6.96
CA ASN A 86 17.23 8.09 8.15
C ASN A 86 18.71 7.86 8.52
N LYS A 87 19.33 8.94 9.00
CA LYS A 87 20.59 8.92 9.74
C LYS A 87 20.30 9.05 11.22
N GLU A 88 20.90 8.18 12.03
CA GLU A 88 20.86 8.30 13.48
C GLU A 88 22.23 8.66 14.04
N LEU A 89 22.24 9.47 15.09
CA LEU A 89 23.46 9.78 15.83
C LEU A 89 23.76 8.65 16.81
N LEU A 90 24.88 7.94 16.63
CA LEU A 90 25.34 6.94 17.59
C LEU A 90 26.08 7.60 18.76
N VAL A 91 25.32 8.14 19.71
CA VAL A 91 25.85 8.87 20.88
C VAL A 91 26.68 7.97 21.82
N ARG A 92 26.49 6.65 21.79
CA ARG A 92 27.18 5.70 22.68
C ARG A 92 28.53 5.18 22.15
N HIS A 93 28.96 5.62 20.97
CA HIS A 93 30.26 5.26 20.41
C HIS A 93 31.36 6.20 20.96
N PRO A 94 32.60 5.73 21.24
CA PRO A 94 33.69 6.59 21.72
C PRO A 94 34.02 7.76 20.79
N ASN A 95 33.55 7.71 19.54
CA ASN A 95 33.53 8.83 18.61
C ASN A 95 32.12 8.93 18.01
N PRO A 96 31.24 9.80 18.52
CA PRO A 96 29.85 9.88 18.07
C PRO A 96 29.78 10.41 16.64
N HIS A 97 29.17 9.62 15.75
CA HIS A 97 28.97 9.96 14.35
C HIS A 97 27.58 9.54 13.90
N TYR A 98 27.08 10.19 12.84
CA TYR A 98 25.84 9.80 12.20
C TYR A 98 26.05 8.54 11.37
N VAL A 99 25.23 7.52 11.60
CA VAL A 99 25.21 6.27 10.82
C VAL A 99 23.86 6.16 10.12
N TYR A 100 23.86 5.80 8.84
CA TYR A 100 22.61 5.56 8.13
C TYR A 100 22.01 4.23 8.59
N MET A 101 20.68 4.16 8.62
CA MET A 101 19.98 2.92 8.94
C MET A 101 20.38 1.78 7.98
N GLN A 102 20.71 2.12 6.72
CA GLN A 102 21.23 1.18 5.73
C GLN A 102 22.62 0.63 6.07
N ASP A 103 23.47 1.39 6.76
CA ASP A 103 24.81 0.92 7.15
C ASP A 103 24.71 -0.16 8.24
N LEU A 104 23.87 0.07 9.25
CA LEU A 104 23.60 -0.96 10.27
C LEU A 104 22.98 -2.22 9.66
N ALA A 105 22.14 -2.08 8.62
CA ALA A 105 21.62 -3.23 7.88
C ALA A 105 22.74 -3.96 7.10
N ARG A 106 23.66 -3.24 6.46
CA ARG A 106 24.82 -3.85 5.77
C ARG A 106 25.70 -4.66 6.73
N GLU A 107 25.82 -4.27 7.98
CA GLU A 107 26.52 -5.06 9.01
C GLU A 107 25.82 -6.39 9.33
N GLN A 108 24.51 -6.49 9.11
CA GLN A 108 23.75 -7.73 9.31
C GLN A 108 23.77 -8.64 8.08
N ILE A 109 23.99 -8.09 6.89
CA ILE A 109 23.91 -8.78 5.61
C ILE A 109 25.29 -9.33 5.23
N PRO A 110 25.44 -10.61 4.85
CA PRO A 110 26.69 -11.15 4.33
C PRO A 110 26.91 -10.65 2.88
N MET A 111 27.23 -9.36 2.75
CA MET A 111 27.25 -8.60 1.48
C MET A 111 28.13 -9.24 0.40
N GLU A 112 29.33 -9.68 0.77
CA GLU A 112 30.25 -10.31 -0.18
C GLU A 112 29.69 -11.63 -0.72
N ARG A 113 29.15 -12.48 0.17
CA ARG A 113 28.52 -13.75 -0.21
C ARG A 113 27.31 -13.51 -1.12
N ILE A 114 26.40 -12.62 -0.73
CA ILE A 114 25.19 -12.32 -1.50
C ILE A 114 25.54 -11.80 -2.90
N ARG A 115 26.52 -10.90 -3.02
CA ARG A 115 26.95 -10.37 -4.33
C ARG A 115 27.64 -11.44 -5.18
N ALA A 116 28.46 -12.29 -4.58
CA ALA A 116 29.10 -13.39 -5.29
C ALA A 116 28.07 -14.40 -5.83
N GLU A 117 27.09 -14.79 -5.00
CA GLU A 117 25.99 -15.66 -5.42
C GLU A 117 25.12 -15.02 -6.51
N ALA A 118 24.81 -13.72 -6.40
CA ALA A 118 24.06 -13.00 -7.44
C ALA A 118 24.83 -12.96 -8.77
N THR A 119 26.14 -12.73 -8.72
CA THR A 119 27.02 -12.76 -9.90
C THR A 119 27.06 -14.16 -10.53
N ALA A 120 27.19 -15.20 -9.71
CA ALA A 120 27.18 -16.58 -10.18
C ALA A 120 25.85 -16.96 -10.83
N LEU A 121 24.72 -16.51 -10.26
CA LEU A 121 23.41 -16.69 -10.89
C LEU A 121 23.36 -16.03 -12.27
N GLN A 122 23.90 -14.82 -12.45
CA GLN A 122 23.91 -14.17 -13.76
C GLN A 122 24.81 -14.86 -14.80
N GLN A 123 25.86 -15.57 -14.35
CA GLN A 123 26.78 -16.29 -15.23
C GLN A 123 26.25 -17.68 -15.65
N SER A 124 25.30 -18.22 -14.90
CA SER A 124 24.50 -19.36 -15.36
C SER A 124 23.50 -18.93 -16.45
N ASP A 125 22.92 -19.87 -17.21
CA ASP A 125 21.81 -19.64 -18.16
C ASP A 125 20.53 -19.20 -17.41
N SER A 126 20.62 -18.10 -16.67
CA SER A 126 19.64 -17.68 -15.69
C SER A 126 18.54 -16.86 -16.37
N PRO A 127 17.28 -17.07 -15.95
CA PRO A 127 16.16 -16.26 -16.43
C PRO A 127 16.15 -14.82 -15.87
N LEU A 128 17.17 -14.43 -15.10
CA LEU A 128 17.28 -13.12 -14.45
C LEU A 128 17.93 -12.10 -15.40
N ALA A 129 17.22 -11.01 -15.69
CA ALA A 129 17.62 -10.08 -16.74
C ALA A 129 18.77 -9.13 -16.35
N CYS A 130 19.01 -8.90 -15.05
CA CYS A 130 20.06 -7.99 -14.57
C CYS A 130 20.57 -8.33 -13.16
N GLU A 131 21.64 -7.65 -12.74
CA GLU A 131 22.29 -7.83 -11.44
C GLU A 131 21.31 -7.56 -10.30
N GLN A 132 20.45 -6.55 -10.45
CA GLN A 132 19.44 -6.19 -9.47
C GLN A 132 18.42 -7.32 -9.25
N ASP A 133 18.04 -8.02 -10.32
CA ASP A 133 17.14 -9.17 -10.25
C ASP A 133 17.81 -10.35 -9.52
N ALA A 134 19.08 -10.62 -9.83
CA ALA A 134 19.84 -11.66 -9.15
C ALA A 134 20.07 -11.33 -7.67
N LEU A 135 20.40 -10.09 -7.36
CA LEU A 135 20.59 -9.61 -6.00
C LEU A 135 19.30 -9.74 -5.17
N ALA A 136 18.15 -9.33 -5.74
CA ALA A 136 16.86 -9.50 -5.09
C ALA A 136 16.50 -10.98 -4.88
N GLN A 137 16.80 -11.84 -5.87
CA GLN A 137 16.57 -13.28 -5.77
C GLN A 137 17.40 -13.92 -4.64
N VAL A 138 18.70 -13.62 -4.55
CA VAL A 138 19.55 -14.17 -3.48
C VAL A 138 19.12 -13.61 -2.12
N LEU A 139 18.86 -12.31 -2.06
CA LEU A 139 18.51 -11.64 -0.81
C LEU A 139 17.21 -12.17 -0.21
N VAL A 140 16.16 -12.40 -1.01
CA VAL A 140 14.88 -12.91 -0.49
C VAL A 140 15.02 -14.32 0.09
N GLN A 141 15.81 -15.16 -0.58
CA GLN A 141 16.09 -16.53 -0.16
C GLN A 141 16.88 -16.55 1.16
N TRP A 142 17.97 -15.78 1.21
CA TRP A 142 18.76 -15.62 2.44
C TRP A 142 17.92 -15.07 3.60
N PHE A 143 17.11 -14.05 3.34
CA PHE A 143 16.31 -13.41 4.38
C PHE A 143 15.35 -14.40 5.04
N LYS A 144 14.65 -15.20 4.22
CA LYS A 144 13.68 -16.20 4.72
C LYS A 144 14.35 -17.40 5.39
N HIS A 145 15.38 -17.95 4.76
CA HIS A 145 15.89 -19.27 5.15
C HIS A 145 16.99 -19.18 6.22
N GLU A 146 17.67 -18.04 6.35
CA GLU A 146 18.81 -17.90 7.26
C GLU A 146 18.65 -16.77 8.27
N TYR A 147 18.09 -15.62 7.86
CA TYR A 147 18.15 -14.41 8.69
C TYR A 147 16.96 -14.23 9.63
N PHE A 148 15.73 -14.23 9.11
CA PHE A 148 14.53 -13.83 9.84
C PHE A 148 13.59 -15.01 10.08
N LYS A 149 12.94 -15.04 11.25
CA LYS A 149 12.12 -16.18 11.69
C LYS A 149 10.64 -15.82 11.76
N TRP A 150 9.82 -16.75 11.30
CA TRP A 150 8.38 -16.61 11.41
C TRP A 150 7.96 -16.89 12.86
N ALA A 151 7.13 -16.00 13.42
CA ALA A 151 6.79 -16.05 14.83
C ALA A 151 5.70 -17.08 15.18
N ASP A 152 4.96 -17.68 14.22
CA ASP A 152 3.92 -18.67 14.56
C ASP A 152 4.27 -20.12 14.17
N PRO A 153 3.94 -21.12 15.02
CA PRO A 153 3.50 -20.97 16.40
C PRO A 153 4.64 -20.49 17.30
N ILE A 154 4.35 -19.60 18.25
CA ILE A 154 5.33 -19.18 19.27
C ILE A 154 5.60 -20.38 20.20
N LYS A 155 6.85 -20.80 20.30
CA LYS A 155 7.27 -21.84 21.25
C LYS A 155 7.68 -21.21 22.58
N CYS A 156 7.51 -21.96 23.67
CA CYS A 156 7.88 -21.48 25.00
C CYS A 156 9.41 -21.27 25.05
N PRO A 157 9.91 -20.08 25.43
CA PRO A 157 11.35 -19.82 25.48
C PRO A 157 12.07 -20.61 26.59
N ARG A 158 11.32 -21.10 27.59
CA ARG A 158 11.87 -21.83 28.74
C ARG A 158 11.99 -23.34 28.48
N CYS A 159 10.95 -23.96 27.90
CA CYS A 159 10.91 -25.41 27.71
C CYS A 159 10.80 -25.86 26.24
N GLY A 160 10.65 -24.94 25.29
CA GLY A 160 10.41 -25.26 23.88
C GLY A 160 9.01 -25.79 23.56
N GLY A 161 8.16 -26.00 24.58
CA GLY A 161 6.81 -26.52 24.44
C GLY A 161 5.83 -25.58 23.73
N GLU A 162 4.61 -26.07 23.49
CA GLU A 162 3.55 -25.28 22.88
C GLU A 162 3.08 -24.15 23.78
N THR A 163 2.67 -23.05 23.15
CA THR A 163 2.06 -21.92 23.85
C THR A 163 0.68 -21.63 23.27
N ARG A 164 -0.16 -20.99 24.08
CA ARG A 164 -1.47 -20.48 23.67
C ARG A 164 -1.49 -18.97 23.89
N ALA A 165 -2.10 -18.25 22.94
CA ALA A 165 -2.37 -16.84 23.10
C ALA A 165 -3.24 -16.59 24.35
N SER A 166 -2.81 -15.67 25.19
CA SER A 166 -3.41 -15.24 26.46
C SER A 166 -3.73 -13.74 26.42
N GLY A 167 -4.17 -13.26 25.26
CA GLY A 167 -4.59 -11.87 25.05
C GLY A 167 -3.43 -10.89 24.84
N MET A 168 -3.74 -9.60 25.03
CA MET A 168 -2.83 -8.49 24.83
C MET A 168 -2.43 -7.88 26.17
N VAL A 169 -1.18 -7.44 26.28
CA VAL A 169 -0.66 -6.74 27.46
C VAL A 169 -0.07 -5.38 27.07
N PRO A 170 -0.09 -4.38 27.97
CA PRO A 170 0.55 -3.09 27.71
C PRO A 170 2.05 -3.27 27.43
N PRO A 171 2.61 -2.54 26.46
CA PRO A 171 4.06 -2.53 26.25
C PRO A 171 4.80 -2.00 27.49
N THR A 172 5.97 -2.56 27.79
CA THR A 172 6.95 -1.98 28.74
C THR A 172 7.62 -0.75 28.13
N PRO A 173 8.32 0.10 28.91
CA PRO A 173 9.08 1.23 28.36
C PRO A 173 10.04 0.81 27.24
N TYR A 174 10.81 -0.25 27.47
CA TYR A 174 11.74 -0.78 26.48
C TYR A 174 11.06 -1.28 25.20
N GLU A 175 9.87 -1.87 25.32
CA GLU A 175 9.11 -2.33 24.16
C GLU A 175 8.55 -1.15 23.36
N ARG A 176 8.10 -0.07 24.04
CA ARG A 176 7.69 1.18 23.39
C ARG A 176 8.84 1.86 22.65
N ASP A 177 10.05 1.83 23.22
CA ASP A 177 11.24 2.37 22.56
C ASP A 177 11.53 1.65 21.23
N GLY A 178 11.16 0.37 21.11
CA GLY A 178 11.20 -0.40 19.85
C GLY A 178 10.00 -0.16 18.92
N GLY A 179 9.16 0.84 19.21
CA GLY A 179 7.97 1.16 18.44
C GLY A 179 6.82 0.16 18.62
N ALA A 180 6.83 -0.70 19.66
CA ALA A 180 5.74 -1.63 19.89
C ALA A 180 4.51 -0.91 20.48
N GLY A 181 3.47 -0.75 19.67
CA GLY A 181 2.17 -0.24 20.11
C GLY A 181 1.32 -1.31 20.84
N ARG A 182 1.62 -2.59 20.62
CA ARG A 182 0.89 -3.72 21.19
C ARG A 182 1.82 -4.91 21.46
N VAL A 183 1.48 -5.71 22.48
CA VAL A 183 2.22 -6.91 22.87
C VAL A 183 1.26 -8.06 23.06
N GLU A 184 1.49 -9.16 22.36
CA GLU A 184 0.74 -10.41 22.55
C GLU A 184 1.37 -11.21 23.70
N LEU A 185 0.55 -11.73 24.61
CA LEU A 185 0.99 -12.62 25.67
C LEU A 185 0.72 -14.07 25.25
N HIS A 186 1.71 -14.92 25.34
CA HIS A 186 1.60 -16.35 25.06
C HIS A 186 2.00 -17.15 26.29
N VAL A 187 1.17 -18.08 26.72
CA VAL A 187 1.40 -18.89 27.93
C VAL A 187 1.65 -20.35 27.55
N CYS A 188 2.63 -20.98 28.19
CA CYS A 188 2.98 -22.37 27.95
C CYS A 188 1.81 -23.32 28.32
N VAL A 189 1.48 -24.25 27.42
CA VAL A 189 0.38 -25.23 27.59
C VAL A 189 0.82 -26.69 27.41
N GLY A 190 2.13 -26.95 27.25
CA GLY A 190 2.67 -28.30 26.99
C GLY A 190 2.27 -29.37 28.02
N GLU A 191 2.42 -30.64 27.64
CA GLU A 191 1.93 -31.81 28.38
C GLU A 191 2.38 -31.77 29.86
N LYS A 192 1.39 -31.52 30.76
CA LYS A 192 1.48 -31.31 32.21
C LYS A 192 1.70 -29.86 32.72
N GLY A 193 1.44 -28.82 31.92
CA GLY A 193 1.50 -27.42 32.37
C GLY A 193 2.91 -26.94 32.74
N ALA A 194 3.94 -27.62 32.24
CA ALA A 194 5.31 -27.51 32.73
C ALA A 194 6.04 -26.29 32.15
N CYS A 195 5.94 -25.18 32.87
CA CYS A 195 7.06 -24.33 33.32
C CYS A 195 6.62 -22.89 33.63
N ASP A 196 5.31 -22.67 33.88
CA ASP A 196 4.72 -21.34 34.19
C ASP A 196 5.16 -20.22 33.22
N GLY A 197 5.68 -20.62 32.07
CA GLY A 197 6.40 -19.77 31.16
C GLY A 197 5.42 -18.93 30.39
N SER A 198 5.62 -17.61 30.44
CA SER A 198 4.96 -16.67 29.55
C SER A 198 5.98 -16.04 28.63
N PHE A 199 5.58 -15.81 27.39
CA PHE A 199 6.34 -15.07 26.41
C PHE A 199 5.55 -13.84 26.00
N ARG A 200 6.21 -12.69 26.07
CA ARG A 200 5.72 -11.44 25.51
C ARG A 200 6.22 -11.38 24.08
N PHE A 201 5.32 -11.17 23.14
CA PHE A 201 5.63 -10.95 21.73
C PHE A 201 5.26 -9.52 21.34
N PRO A 202 6.20 -8.56 21.52
CA PRO A 202 5.98 -7.17 21.14
C PRO A 202 6.00 -7.05 19.62
N ARG A 203 5.03 -6.34 19.06
CA ARG A 203 4.94 -6.06 17.63
C ARG A 203 5.79 -4.83 17.31
N TYR A 204 7.09 -5.04 17.23
CA TYR A 204 8.08 -3.97 17.00
C TYR A 204 7.96 -3.35 15.62
N ASN A 205 8.19 -2.04 15.54
CA ASN A 205 8.23 -1.30 14.28
C ASN A 205 9.60 -0.62 14.04
N ASP A 206 10.43 -0.49 15.07
CA ASP A 206 11.79 0.03 14.97
C ASP A 206 12.73 -1.01 14.33
N LEU A 207 13.45 -0.60 13.29
CA LEU A 207 14.30 -1.46 12.46
C LEU A 207 15.48 -2.06 13.24
N LYS A 208 16.03 -1.36 14.24
CA LYS A 208 17.13 -1.87 15.07
C LYS A 208 16.63 -2.99 15.98
N TYR A 209 15.42 -2.83 16.52
CA TYR A 209 14.78 -3.87 17.32
C TYR A 209 14.50 -5.10 16.46
N LEU A 210 14.00 -4.92 15.24
CA LEU A 210 13.76 -6.03 14.30
C LEU A 210 15.06 -6.75 13.90
N MET A 211 16.15 -6.03 13.63
CA MET A 211 17.46 -6.65 13.36
C MET A 211 18.01 -7.45 14.55
N ARG A 212 17.67 -7.04 15.78
CA ARG A 212 18.06 -7.75 17.00
C ARG A 212 17.18 -8.96 17.28
N THR A 213 15.85 -8.84 17.15
CA THR A 213 14.93 -9.94 17.45
C THR A 213 14.88 -10.99 16.35
N ARG A 214 15.11 -10.57 15.10
CA ARG A 214 15.13 -11.43 13.90
C ARG A 214 13.89 -12.32 13.78
N MET A 215 12.74 -11.83 14.23
CA MET A 215 11.52 -12.61 14.29
C MET A 215 10.29 -11.69 14.21
N GLY A 216 9.26 -12.17 13.52
CA GLY A 216 7.98 -11.48 13.43
C GLY A 216 6.99 -12.16 12.49
N ARG A 217 5.95 -11.43 12.07
CA ARG A 217 4.99 -11.82 11.03
C ARG A 217 5.13 -10.88 9.83
N CYS A 218 4.24 -10.99 8.83
CA CYS A 218 4.34 -10.25 7.56
C CYS A 218 4.68 -8.76 7.71
N GLY A 219 4.09 -8.06 8.70
CA GLY A 219 4.43 -6.67 9.02
C GLY A 219 5.91 -6.44 9.35
N GLU A 220 6.45 -7.18 10.31
CA GLU A 220 7.86 -7.10 10.70
C GLU A 220 8.80 -7.56 9.58
N TRP A 221 8.41 -8.62 8.86
CA TRP A 221 9.15 -9.16 7.72
C TRP A 221 9.29 -8.13 6.61
N ALA A 222 8.18 -7.60 6.09
CA ALA A 222 8.21 -6.61 5.00
C ALA A 222 8.88 -5.29 5.43
N ASN A 223 8.66 -4.84 6.66
CA ASN A 223 9.30 -3.62 7.17
C ASN A 223 10.83 -3.74 7.16
N LEU A 224 11.39 -4.80 7.77
CA LEU A 224 12.83 -4.98 7.80
C LEU A 224 13.40 -5.33 6.41
N TYR A 225 12.68 -6.12 5.63
CA TYR A 225 13.12 -6.49 4.29
C TYR A 225 13.19 -5.27 3.35
N THR A 226 12.30 -4.28 3.52
CA THR A 226 12.40 -2.99 2.80
C THR A 226 13.75 -2.32 3.05
N LEU A 227 14.17 -2.23 4.32
CA LEU A 227 15.48 -1.68 4.68
C LEU A 227 16.61 -2.48 4.02
N PHE A 228 16.51 -3.80 3.97
CA PHE A 228 17.56 -4.66 3.44
C PHE A 228 17.69 -4.51 1.91
N LEU A 229 16.57 -4.42 1.18
CA LEU A 229 16.57 -4.07 -0.24
C LEU A 229 17.28 -2.72 -0.48
N ARG A 230 16.97 -1.70 0.32
CA ARG A 230 17.64 -0.40 0.24
C ARG A 230 19.14 -0.49 0.56
N ALA A 231 19.50 -1.25 1.60
CA ALA A 231 20.87 -1.41 2.05
C ALA A 231 21.78 -2.06 0.99
N VAL A 232 21.26 -3.06 0.25
CA VAL A 232 22.02 -3.68 -0.85
C VAL A 232 22.09 -2.82 -2.12
N GLY A 233 21.41 -1.68 -2.15
CA GLY A 233 21.46 -0.70 -3.25
C GLY A 233 20.27 -0.77 -4.21
N LEU A 234 19.21 -1.53 -3.88
CA LEU A 234 18.02 -1.60 -4.72
C LEU A 234 17.07 -0.43 -4.43
N ARG A 235 16.38 0.05 -5.47
CA ARG A 235 15.17 0.85 -5.29
C ARG A 235 14.07 -0.08 -4.82
N ALA A 236 13.41 0.28 -3.72
CA ALA A 236 12.45 -0.58 -3.05
C ALA A 236 11.15 0.17 -2.74
N ARG A 237 10.04 -0.56 -2.77
CA ARG A 237 8.76 -0.12 -2.24
C ARG A 237 8.31 -1.03 -1.11
N TYR A 238 7.61 -0.44 -0.15
CA TYR A 238 6.75 -1.15 0.78
C TYR A 238 5.35 -1.19 0.17
N VAL A 239 4.78 -2.39 0.03
CA VAL A 239 3.44 -2.59 -0.52
C VAL A 239 2.48 -2.99 0.58
N TRP A 240 1.41 -2.23 0.70
CA TRP A 240 0.35 -2.45 1.68
C TRP A 240 -0.91 -2.94 0.98
N ASN A 241 -1.44 -4.08 1.42
CA ASN A 241 -2.77 -4.53 1.07
C ASN A 241 -3.73 -4.38 2.25
N LYS A 242 -4.92 -3.84 1.98
CA LYS A 242 -5.96 -3.63 3.01
C LYS A 242 -6.39 -4.94 3.68
N GLU A 243 -6.42 -6.05 2.97
CA GLU A 243 -6.81 -7.37 3.47
C GLU A 243 -5.68 -8.09 4.26
N ASP A 244 -5.05 -7.31 5.15
CA ASP A 244 -4.09 -7.75 6.17
C ASP A 244 -2.90 -8.53 5.59
N HIS A 245 -2.25 -7.95 4.58
CA HIS A 245 -0.95 -8.42 4.10
C HIS A 245 -0.10 -7.28 3.60
N VAL A 246 1.22 -7.47 3.67
CA VAL A 246 2.20 -6.49 3.24
C VAL A 246 3.40 -7.24 2.64
N TRP A 247 4.03 -6.64 1.64
CA TRP A 247 5.18 -7.20 0.95
C TRP A 247 6.00 -6.06 0.33
N ASN A 248 6.87 -6.39 -0.62
CA ASN A 248 7.81 -5.45 -1.20
C ASN A 248 7.81 -5.48 -2.73
N GLU A 249 8.28 -4.39 -3.33
CA GLU A 249 8.72 -4.39 -4.73
C GLU A 249 10.15 -3.88 -4.80
N TYR A 250 10.87 -4.30 -5.83
CA TYR A 250 12.11 -3.66 -6.23
C TYR A 250 12.06 -3.28 -7.71
N PHE A 251 12.76 -2.22 -8.10
CA PHE A 251 12.79 -1.82 -9.52
C PHE A 251 13.84 -2.63 -10.27
N SER A 252 13.45 -3.27 -11.38
CA SER A 252 14.37 -3.94 -12.31
C SER A 252 14.64 -3.02 -13.50
N PRO A 253 15.86 -2.49 -13.66
CA PRO A 253 16.20 -1.65 -14.81
C PRO A 253 16.06 -2.38 -16.14
N ALA A 254 16.41 -3.67 -16.19
CA ALA A 254 16.31 -4.46 -17.43
C ALA A 254 14.84 -4.76 -17.82
N ALA A 255 13.96 -4.97 -16.84
CA ALA A 255 12.53 -5.12 -17.12
C ALA A 255 11.79 -3.79 -17.31
N GLY A 256 12.42 -2.66 -16.93
CA GLY A 256 11.81 -1.33 -16.97
C GLY A 256 10.58 -1.18 -16.06
N ARG A 257 10.45 -2.01 -15.02
CA ARG A 257 9.28 -2.03 -14.13
C ARG A 257 9.62 -2.46 -12.71
N TRP A 258 8.67 -2.24 -11.82
CA TRP A 258 8.68 -2.81 -10.47
C TRP A 258 8.39 -4.31 -10.52
N ILE A 259 9.16 -5.08 -9.76
CA ILE A 259 9.07 -6.52 -9.59
C ILE A 259 8.57 -6.81 -8.18
N HIS A 260 7.52 -7.62 -8.09
CA HIS A 260 7.03 -8.18 -6.83
C HIS A 260 8.12 -8.98 -6.10
N THR A 261 8.24 -8.80 -4.78
CA THR A 261 9.00 -9.71 -3.92
C THR A 261 8.34 -9.81 -2.53
N ASP A 262 8.12 -11.04 -2.05
CA ASP A 262 7.59 -11.29 -0.71
C ASP A 262 8.62 -12.09 0.08
N SER A 263 9.15 -11.47 1.13
CA SER A 263 10.13 -12.10 2.02
C SER A 263 9.55 -13.24 2.84
N CYS A 264 8.26 -13.20 3.19
CA CYS A 264 7.60 -14.28 3.95
C CYS A 264 7.53 -15.57 3.12
N GLU A 265 7.40 -15.43 1.81
CA GLU A 265 7.20 -16.52 0.86
C GLU A 265 8.48 -16.86 0.09
N ALA A 266 9.54 -16.05 0.22
CA ALA A 266 10.71 -16.06 -0.66
C ALA A 266 10.36 -16.00 -2.15
N ALA A 267 9.24 -15.31 -2.44
CA ALA A 267 8.67 -15.18 -3.77
C ALA A 267 9.28 -13.98 -4.51
N ARG A 268 9.41 -14.12 -5.82
CA ARG A 268 9.86 -13.05 -6.73
C ARG A 268 9.10 -13.12 -8.04
N ASP A 269 8.62 -11.98 -8.52
CA ASP A 269 7.89 -11.80 -9.78
C ASP A 269 6.65 -12.73 -9.93
N GLN A 270 5.93 -12.88 -8.81
CA GLN A 270 4.70 -13.65 -8.66
C GLN A 270 3.57 -12.75 -8.11
N PRO A 271 3.16 -11.69 -8.83
CA PRO A 271 2.17 -10.75 -8.30
C PRO A 271 0.77 -11.36 -8.12
N LEU A 272 0.46 -12.49 -8.78
CA LEU A 272 -0.81 -13.19 -8.61
C LEU A 272 -0.78 -14.24 -7.48
N LEU A 273 0.32 -14.34 -6.73
CA LEU A 273 0.46 -15.25 -5.59
C LEU A 273 -0.74 -15.17 -4.63
N TYR A 274 -1.21 -13.95 -4.36
CA TYR A 274 -2.26 -13.72 -3.37
C TYR A 274 -3.67 -13.99 -3.92
N ASP A 275 -4.05 -13.38 -5.04
CA ASP A 275 -5.40 -13.54 -5.60
C ASP A 275 -5.58 -14.94 -6.23
N ARG A 276 -4.60 -15.41 -7.00
CA ARG A 276 -4.62 -16.76 -7.59
C ARG A 276 -4.23 -17.84 -6.61
N GLY A 277 -3.02 -17.74 -6.06
CA GLY A 277 -2.45 -18.80 -5.24
C GLY A 277 -3.23 -18.99 -3.95
N TRP A 278 -3.52 -17.89 -3.24
CA TRP A 278 -4.21 -17.94 -1.95
C TRP A 278 -5.72 -17.70 -2.05
N GLY A 279 -6.25 -17.35 -3.22
CA GLY A 279 -7.68 -17.03 -3.37
C GLY A 279 -8.12 -15.74 -2.66
N LYS A 280 -7.18 -14.86 -2.28
CA LYS A 280 -7.48 -13.64 -1.53
C LYS A 280 -8.31 -12.65 -2.34
N LYS A 281 -9.46 -12.25 -1.81
CA LYS A 281 -10.32 -11.20 -2.39
C LYS A 281 -9.85 -9.81 -1.96
N MET A 282 -8.91 -9.25 -2.72
CA MET A 282 -8.29 -7.95 -2.40
C MET A 282 -9.04 -6.75 -2.99
N SER A 283 -8.92 -5.58 -2.34
CA SER A 283 -9.55 -4.32 -2.77
C SER A 283 -8.54 -3.19 -3.02
N TYR A 284 -7.71 -2.87 -2.03
CA TYR A 284 -6.73 -1.78 -2.12
C TYR A 284 -5.32 -2.32 -1.88
N ILE A 285 -4.41 -2.03 -2.81
CA ILE A 285 -3.00 -2.41 -2.76
C ILE A 285 -2.17 -1.20 -3.20
N PHE A 286 -1.43 -0.63 -2.26
CA PHE A 286 -0.73 0.64 -2.45
C PHE A 286 0.74 0.46 -2.19
N ALA A 287 1.58 1.00 -3.06
CA ALA A 287 3.02 0.92 -2.95
C ALA A 287 3.63 2.28 -2.65
N PHE A 288 4.62 2.30 -1.75
CA PHE A 288 5.30 3.51 -1.28
C PHE A 288 6.81 3.35 -1.39
N SER A 289 7.49 4.38 -1.88
CA SER A 289 8.95 4.52 -1.83
C SER A 289 9.36 5.96 -1.53
N VAL A 290 10.67 6.16 -1.46
CA VAL A 290 11.29 7.49 -1.36
C VAL A 290 11.09 8.35 -2.62
N ASP A 291 10.60 7.75 -3.72
CA ASP A 291 10.30 8.43 -4.97
C ASP A 291 8.83 8.84 -5.09
N GLY A 292 7.93 8.30 -4.25
CA GLY A 292 6.49 8.57 -4.32
C GLY A 292 5.62 7.39 -3.92
N ALA A 293 4.34 7.44 -4.30
CA ALA A 293 3.37 6.39 -4.02
C ALA A 293 2.49 6.10 -5.25
N SER A 294 2.03 4.85 -5.38
CA SER A 294 1.23 4.37 -6.51
C SER A 294 0.15 3.38 -6.07
N ASP A 295 -0.97 3.38 -6.79
CA ASP A 295 -2.02 2.37 -6.64
C ASP A 295 -1.70 1.17 -7.54
N MET A 296 -1.24 0.09 -6.90
CA MET A 296 -0.83 -1.14 -7.58
C MET A 296 -1.95 -2.18 -7.63
N SER A 297 -3.17 -1.87 -7.20
CA SER A 297 -4.27 -2.84 -7.01
C SER A 297 -4.51 -3.71 -8.23
N ARG A 298 -4.52 -3.14 -9.44
CA ARG A 298 -4.73 -3.89 -10.67
C ARG A 298 -3.59 -4.87 -10.97
N GLY A 299 -2.37 -4.57 -10.54
CA GLY A 299 -1.19 -5.39 -10.79
C GLY A 299 -1.19 -6.74 -10.05
N TYR A 300 -2.00 -6.87 -9.01
CA TYR A 300 -1.98 -8.01 -8.06
C TYR A 300 -3.30 -8.80 -8.05
N VAL A 301 -4.25 -8.48 -8.94
CA VAL A 301 -5.53 -9.18 -9.05
C VAL A 301 -5.73 -9.72 -10.47
N GLN A 302 -6.45 -10.82 -10.59
CA GLN A 302 -6.81 -11.43 -11.86
C GLN A 302 -7.94 -10.68 -12.58
N ASN A 303 -8.84 -10.09 -11.79
CA ASN A 303 -10.05 -9.45 -12.29
C ASN A 303 -10.20 -8.06 -11.66
N SER A 304 -9.75 -7.03 -12.39
CA SER A 304 -9.82 -5.65 -11.89
C SER A 304 -11.25 -5.16 -11.69
N ASN A 305 -12.24 -5.67 -12.45
CA ASN A 305 -13.64 -5.29 -12.27
C ASN A 305 -14.21 -5.76 -10.93
N GLU A 306 -13.94 -7.01 -10.52
CA GLU A 306 -14.37 -7.50 -9.21
C GLU A 306 -13.65 -6.79 -8.06
N MET A 307 -12.37 -6.47 -8.23
CA MET A 307 -11.61 -5.69 -7.26
C MET A 307 -12.21 -4.29 -7.08
N LEU A 308 -12.56 -3.60 -8.17
CA LEU A 308 -13.22 -2.28 -8.12
C LEU A 308 -14.59 -2.34 -7.43
N GLN A 309 -15.34 -3.43 -7.58
CA GLN A 309 -16.62 -3.63 -6.87
C GLN A 309 -16.44 -3.73 -5.34
N ARG A 310 -15.23 -4.04 -4.85
CA ARG A 310 -14.91 -4.10 -3.41
C ARG A 310 -14.39 -2.77 -2.85
N ARG A 311 -14.19 -1.74 -3.70
CA ARG A 311 -13.59 -0.45 -3.32
C ARG A 311 -14.67 0.57 -2.95
N HIS A 312 -14.84 0.80 -1.65
CA HIS A 312 -15.85 1.72 -1.11
C HIS A 312 -15.29 2.72 -0.09
N ASP A 313 -13.99 2.66 0.23
CA ASP A 313 -13.38 3.45 1.30
C ASP A 313 -13.13 4.90 0.87
N ALA A 314 -12.87 5.15 -0.41
CA ALA A 314 -12.69 6.49 -0.97
C ALA A 314 -13.03 6.52 -2.48
N PRO A 315 -13.45 7.70 -3.01
CA PRO A 315 -13.60 7.89 -4.46
C PRO A 315 -12.27 7.76 -5.21
N GLU A 316 -12.26 7.05 -6.33
CA GLU A 316 -11.05 6.83 -7.15
C GLU A 316 -10.33 8.13 -7.58
N PRO A 317 -11.02 9.20 -8.00
CA PRO A 317 -10.35 10.45 -8.34
C PRO A 317 -9.64 11.11 -7.14
N ALA A 318 -10.21 10.96 -5.94
CA ALA A 318 -9.64 11.52 -4.73
C ALA A 318 -8.40 10.72 -4.27
N LEU A 319 -8.40 9.39 -4.45
CA LEU A 319 -7.21 8.56 -4.26
C LEU A 319 -6.08 8.95 -5.22
N ALA A 320 -6.39 9.09 -6.51
CA ALA A 320 -5.42 9.52 -7.51
C ALA A 320 -4.81 10.89 -7.18
N GLU A 321 -5.63 11.85 -6.73
CA GLU A 321 -5.15 13.16 -6.29
C GLU A 321 -4.21 13.06 -5.08
N GLU A 322 -4.52 12.21 -4.10
CA GLU A 322 -3.67 12.01 -2.93
C GLU A 322 -2.32 11.37 -3.29
N PHE A 323 -2.31 10.36 -4.17
CA PHE A 323 -1.06 9.80 -4.70
C PHE A 323 -0.22 10.86 -5.44
N ALA A 324 -0.86 11.68 -6.27
CA ALA A 324 -0.18 12.76 -6.98
C ALA A 324 0.44 13.78 -6.00
N LYS A 325 -0.25 14.13 -4.91
CA LYS A 325 0.28 15.02 -3.86
C LYS A 325 1.49 14.42 -3.17
N ILE A 326 1.41 13.15 -2.77
CA ILE A 326 2.53 12.42 -2.12
C ILE A 326 3.74 12.40 -3.05
N THR A 327 3.54 11.96 -4.29
CA THR A 327 4.61 11.86 -5.30
C THR A 327 5.22 13.23 -5.62
N ALA A 328 4.42 14.27 -5.80
CA ALA A 328 4.92 15.63 -6.02
C ALA A 328 5.73 16.15 -4.82
N ALA A 329 5.32 15.85 -3.58
CA ALA A 329 6.06 16.22 -2.39
C ALA A 329 7.42 15.52 -2.31
N ARG A 330 7.47 14.19 -2.55
CA ARG A 330 8.69 13.37 -2.57
C ARG A 330 9.68 13.77 -3.67
N ARG A 331 9.19 14.35 -4.76
CA ARG A 331 10.00 14.72 -5.93
C ARG A 331 10.32 16.21 -6.04
N ARG A 332 9.84 17.06 -5.13
CA ARG A 332 9.96 18.55 -5.22
C ARG A 332 11.39 19.07 -5.43
N ASN A 333 12.38 18.41 -4.82
CA ASN A 333 13.78 18.86 -4.81
C ASN A 333 14.69 18.01 -5.72
N ARG A 334 14.14 17.28 -6.69
CA ARG A 334 14.92 16.44 -7.61
C ARG A 334 15.37 17.21 -8.84
N ALA A 335 16.48 16.78 -9.43
CA ALA A 335 16.99 17.34 -10.68
C ALA A 335 16.04 17.04 -11.84
N ALA A 336 16.01 17.92 -12.84
CA ALA A 336 15.11 17.77 -13.99
C ALA A 336 15.29 16.44 -14.76
N SER A 337 16.52 15.94 -14.86
CA SER A 337 16.81 14.66 -15.51
C SER A 337 16.25 13.47 -14.72
N ASP A 338 16.34 13.52 -13.38
CA ASP A 338 15.79 12.49 -12.49
C ASP A 338 14.25 12.50 -12.55
N LEU A 339 13.64 13.69 -12.57
CA LEU A 339 12.19 13.84 -12.76
C LEU A 339 11.70 13.26 -14.09
N ALA A 340 12.40 13.54 -15.19
CA ALA A 340 12.04 13.01 -16.51
C ALA A 340 12.16 11.48 -16.57
N GLN A 341 13.19 10.91 -15.93
CA GLN A 341 13.33 9.46 -15.81
C GLN A 341 12.16 8.87 -15.01
N LEU A 342 11.88 9.40 -13.82
CA LEU A 342 10.80 8.92 -12.96
C LEU A 342 9.42 9.03 -13.63
N GLU A 343 9.17 10.09 -14.39
CA GLU A 343 7.92 10.26 -15.15
C GLU A 343 7.78 9.21 -16.26
N GLN A 344 8.88 8.87 -16.94
CA GLN A 344 8.89 7.81 -17.95
C GLN A 344 8.64 6.43 -17.30
N GLU A 345 9.25 6.15 -16.14
CA GLU A 345 9.00 4.93 -15.37
C GLU A 345 7.53 4.84 -14.92
N ASP A 346 6.95 5.93 -14.39
CA ASP A 346 5.54 5.97 -14.01
C ASP A 346 4.61 5.75 -15.21
N LYS A 347 4.99 6.23 -16.41
CA LYS A 347 4.23 5.98 -17.64
C LYS A 347 4.25 4.51 -18.00
N THR A 348 5.42 3.87 -17.98
CA THR A 348 5.57 2.44 -18.23
C THR A 348 4.79 1.61 -17.20
N GLU A 349 4.79 2.02 -15.93
CA GLU A 349 3.97 1.38 -14.89
C GLU A 349 2.46 1.48 -15.19
N ARG A 350 1.97 2.66 -15.59
CA ARG A 350 0.55 2.84 -15.96
C ARG A 350 0.15 1.95 -17.14
N GLU A 351 1.00 1.83 -18.15
CA GLU A 351 0.77 0.94 -19.30
C GLU A 351 0.76 -0.54 -18.87
N TRP A 352 1.71 -0.94 -18.01
CA TRP A 352 1.75 -2.29 -17.45
C TRP A 352 0.52 -2.62 -16.58
N LEU A 353 0.03 -1.66 -15.79
CA LEU A 353 -1.20 -1.79 -15.01
C LEU A 353 -2.46 -1.80 -15.88
N ALA A 354 -2.48 -1.05 -16.99
CA ALA A 354 -3.61 -1.04 -17.92
C ALA A 354 -3.82 -2.41 -18.57
N ALA A 355 -2.73 -3.12 -18.85
CA ALA A 355 -2.71 -4.46 -19.41
C ALA A 355 -2.81 -5.59 -18.35
N SER A 356 -3.17 -5.29 -17.10
CA SER A 356 -3.15 -6.27 -16.00
C SER A 356 -4.07 -7.47 -16.23
N ASP A 357 -5.31 -7.23 -16.65
CA ASP A 357 -6.33 -8.28 -16.77
C ASP A 357 -5.99 -9.21 -17.94
N GLU A 358 -5.50 -8.67 -19.05
CA GLU A 358 -5.02 -9.48 -20.18
C GLU A 358 -3.83 -10.35 -19.76
N ARG A 359 -2.83 -9.75 -19.09
CA ARG A 359 -1.67 -10.47 -18.58
C ARG A 359 -2.05 -11.55 -17.57
N ALA A 360 -3.01 -11.29 -16.70
CA ALA A 360 -3.47 -12.27 -15.73
C ALA A 360 -4.15 -13.47 -16.42
N ASN A 361 -4.87 -13.25 -17.52
CA ASN A 361 -5.60 -14.30 -18.23
C ASN A 361 -4.77 -15.03 -19.30
N ALA A 362 -3.51 -14.65 -19.53
CA ALA A 362 -2.62 -15.36 -20.44
C ALA A 362 -2.38 -16.82 -19.96
N PRO A 363 -2.29 -17.80 -20.89
CA PRO A 363 -2.09 -19.20 -20.53
C PRO A 363 -0.73 -19.43 -19.82
N GLU A 364 -0.86 -19.74 -18.53
CA GLU A 364 0.06 -20.38 -17.57
C GLU A 364 1.14 -19.56 -16.81
N LYS A 365 0.88 -19.42 -15.49
CA LYS A 365 1.79 -19.76 -14.38
C LYS A 365 0.93 -20.38 -13.26
N VAL A 366 1.30 -21.56 -12.77
CA VAL A 366 0.74 -22.14 -11.54
C VAL A 366 1.32 -21.35 -10.37
N GLU A 367 0.49 -20.63 -9.64
CA GLU A 367 0.91 -19.88 -8.45
C GLU A 367 0.90 -20.80 -7.23
N PRO A 368 1.93 -20.75 -6.36
CA PRO A 368 2.00 -21.62 -5.20
C PRO A 368 0.96 -21.26 -4.15
N ALA A 369 0.57 -22.24 -3.35
CA ALA A 369 -0.24 -22.03 -2.15
C ALA A 369 0.55 -21.28 -1.08
N ARG A 370 -0.15 -20.72 -0.08
CA ARG A 370 0.50 -19.98 1.02
C ARG A 370 1.42 -20.86 1.84
N GLU A 371 2.67 -20.44 2.00
CA GLU A 371 3.65 -21.11 2.85
C GLU A 371 3.57 -20.60 4.30
N SER A 372 3.52 -19.27 4.51
CA SER A 372 3.55 -18.68 5.86
C SER A 372 2.23 -18.85 6.64
N GLY A 373 2.35 -18.93 7.97
CA GLY A 373 1.22 -19.12 8.89
C GLY A 373 0.91 -20.59 9.18
N THR A 374 0.15 -20.84 10.25
CA THR A 374 -0.27 -22.20 10.63
C THR A 374 -1.30 -22.74 9.65
N GLN A 375 -1.40 -24.06 9.52
CA GLN A 375 -2.37 -24.70 8.63
C GLN A 375 -3.81 -24.29 8.96
N GLU A 376 -4.19 -24.32 10.24
CA GLU A 376 -5.50 -23.86 10.71
C GLU A 376 -5.80 -22.41 10.32
N TRP A 377 -4.79 -21.53 10.41
CA TRP A 377 -4.94 -20.12 10.03
C TRP A 377 -5.13 -19.96 8.52
N LYS A 378 -4.40 -20.75 7.72
CA LYS A 378 -4.53 -20.76 6.25
C LYS A 378 -5.91 -21.28 5.84
N GLU A 379 -6.37 -22.38 6.42
CA GLU A 379 -7.68 -23.00 6.14
C GLU A 379 -8.84 -22.08 6.55
N ALA A 380 -8.77 -21.49 7.76
CA ALA A 380 -9.79 -20.56 8.25
C ALA A 380 -10.00 -19.34 7.33
N ARG A 381 -8.97 -19.00 6.54
CA ARG A 381 -8.99 -17.88 5.59
C ARG A 381 -9.17 -18.31 4.13
N GLY A 382 -9.23 -19.62 3.86
CA GLY A 382 -9.28 -20.15 2.50
C GLY A 382 -7.97 -20.00 1.71
N GLU A 383 -6.86 -19.71 2.39
CA GLU A 383 -5.55 -19.37 1.80
C GLU A 383 -4.61 -20.58 1.63
N ALA A 384 -5.09 -21.80 1.91
CA ALA A 384 -4.32 -23.03 1.75
C ALA A 384 -4.09 -23.44 0.27
N GLY A 385 -4.67 -22.70 -0.68
CA GLY A 385 -4.62 -22.98 -2.12
C GLY A 385 -5.54 -24.12 -2.56
N SER A 386 -5.83 -24.17 -3.86
CA SER A 386 -6.50 -25.33 -4.47
C SER A 386 -5.45 -26.43 -4.67
N GLY A 387 -5.33 -27.36 -3.71
CA GLY A 387 -4.48 -28.53 -3.90
C GLY A 387 -4.88 -29.34 -5.14
N PRO A 388 -4.01 -30.22 -5.68
CA PRO A 388 -4.31 -31.06 -6.84
C PRO A 388 -5.36 -32.18 -6.57
N GLY A 389 -6.38 -31.91 -5.75
CA GLY A 389 -7.40 -32.88 -5.34
C GLY A 389 -8.81 -32.31 -5.13
N SER A 390 -9.08 -31.03 -5.40
CA SER A 390 -10.45 -30.48 -5.29
C SER A 390 -11.17 -30.34 -6.64
N ALA A 391 -10.90 -31.26 -7.58
CA ALA A 391 -11.79 -31.48 -8.70
C ALA A 391 -12.90 -32.46 -8.26
N ALA A 392 -14.11 -31.91 -8.10
CA ALA A 392 -15.40 -32.58 -8.10
C ALA A 392 -15.55 -33.86 -7.23
N LYS A 393 -16.25 -33.69 -6.10
CA LYS A 393 -17.34 -34.61 -5.77
C LYS A 393 -18.64 -33.83 -5.65
N GLU A 394 -19.56 -34.26 -6.50
CA GLU A 394 -20.96 -33.87 -6.74
C GLU A 394 -21.21 -32.60 -7.55
#